data_AF-A0A923ZN03-F1
#
_entry.id   AF-A0A923ZN03-F1
#
_cell.length_a   1.000
_cell.length_b   1.000
_cell.length_c   1.000
_cell.angle_alpha   90.00
_cell.angle_beta   90.00
_cell.angle_gamma   90.00
#
_symmetry.space_group_name_H-M   'P 1'
#
loop_
_entity.id
_entity.type
_entity.pdbx_description
1 polymer ?
#
loop_
_entity_poly.entity_id
_entity_poly.type
_entity_poly.pdbx_seq_one_letter_code
_entity_poly.pdbx_strand_id
1 'polypeptide(L)'
;MKKSFKINQKVMTLKSTKQTQKFNLDKLVKQSWKNISPFWPLKNLIAVNPLQGLEDLPIEDAMAQGAAFFQQKDLPQPMESVNRVTIKWLQAFFDEGQATIEMPLRNYGLYNAWKKLAYFDVQLHADDVEKKKWLSELSEFSEPAIVDCLLRLNITGEEQAIFMTLMLTTLPGWAAHIKYRTDWTEGDLQHPHSVTQMDYLAIRLIITTLLWKDAIKLIDWYKKAKDLEIKKTSPMKDIKKSEMAYQVPLLNKLASQTMNPSQVQDAQFVFCIGV
;
A
#
# COMPACT_ATOMS: atom_id res chain seq x y z
N MET A 1 29.61 17.30 39.19
CA MET A 1 29.68 17.63 37.75
C MET A 1 29.84 16.42 36.80
N LYS A 2 30.52 15.31 37.16
CA LYS A 2 30.67 14.14 36.25
C LYS A 2 29.41 13.28 36.02
N LYS A 3 28.41 13.33 36.91
CA LYS A 3 27.14 12.58 36.76
C LYS A 3 26.17 13.20 35.73
N SER A 4 26.07 14.52 35.63
CA SER A 4 25.16 15.18 34.66
C SER A 4 25.64 15.04 33.21
N PHE A 5 26.96 14.98 32.99
CA PHE A 5 27.54 14.84 31.65
C PHE A 5 27.29 13.46 31.03
N LYS A 6 27.37 12.38 31.81
CA LYS A 6 27.05 11.01 31.36
C LYS A 6 25.55 10.80 31.09
N ILE A 7 24.67 11.47 31.85
CA ILE A 7 23.22 11.44 31.61
C ILE A 7 22.90 12.16 30.30
N ASN A 8 23.50 13.32 30.03
CA ASN A 8 23.28 14.05 28.77
C ASN A 8 23.79 13.29 27.53
N GLN A 9 24.94 12.61 27.61
CA GLN A 9 25.42 11.76 26.51
C GLN A 9 24.51 10.56 26.22
N LYS A 10 24.00 9.88 27.27
CA LYS A 10 23.08 8.73 27.13
C LYS A 10 21.72 9.17 26.57
N VAL A 11 21.22 10.35 26.98
CA VAL A 11 19.98 10.93 26.45
C VAL A 11 20.16 11.39 25.00
N MET A 12 21.30 11.98 24.63
CA MET A 12 21.61 12.34 23.23
C MET A 12 21.75 11.11 22.32
N THR A 13 22.38 10.04 22.78
CA THR A 13 22.48 8.78 22.01
C THR A 13 21.12 8.11 21.84
N LEU A 14 20.31 8.01 22.90
CA LEU A 14 18.94 7.47 22.82
C LEU A 14 18.03 8.29 21.89
N LYS A 15 18.16 9.62 21.89
CA LYS A 15 17.43 10.50 20.96
C LYS A 15 17.89 10.30 19.51
N SER A 16 19.21 10.23 19.29
CA SER A 16 19.81 9.96 17.98
C SER A 16 19.37 8.60 17.39
N THR A 17 19.40 7.53 18.18
CA THR A 17 18.97 6.19 17.75
C THR A 17 17.48 6.16 17.42
N LYS A 18 16.62 6.74 18.26
CA LYS A 18 15.18 6.83 18.00
C LYS A 18 14.86 7.65 16.75
N GLN A 19 15.59 8.74 16.52
CA GLN A 19 15.38 9.61 15.37
C GLN A 19 15.85 8.93 14.06
N THR A 20 16.95 8.17 14.12
CA THR A 20 17.45 7.39 12.98
C THR A 20 16.51 6.23 12.64
N GLN A 21 15.98 5.55 13.66
CA GLN A 21 15.03 4.46 13.49
C GLN A 21 13.69 4.96 12.94
N LYS A 22 13.21 6.13 13.40
CA LYS A 22 12.04 6.80 12.85
C LYS A 22 12.24 7.18 11.38
N PHE A 23 13.35 7.83 11.04
CA PHE A 23 13.66 8.22 9.65
C PHE A 23 13.72 7.01 8.71
N ASN A 24 14.24 5.87 9.17
CA ASN A 24 14.25 4.63 8.40
C ASN A 24 12.83 4.10 8.18
N LEU A 25 11.99 4.08 9.23
CA LEU A 25 10.60 3.64 9.11
C LEU A 25 9.79 4.50 8.13
N ASP A 26 9.89 5.83 8.21
CA ASP A 26 9.19 6.75 7.30
C ASP A 26 9.53 6.44 5.84
N LYS A 27 10.81 6.17 5.56
CA LYS A 27 11.28 5.79 4.22
C LYS A 27 10.69 4.46 3.78
N LEU A 28 10.71 3.45 4.64
CA LEU A 28 10.17 2.12 4.32
C LEU A 28 8.65 2.16 4.10
N VAL A 29 7.92 2.92 4.93
CA VAL A 29 6.49 3.14 4.75
C VAL A 29 6.26 3.79 3.40
N LYS A 30 6.87 4.94 3.11
CA LYS A 30 6.74 5.61 1.81
C LYS A 30 7.05 4.69 0.62
N GLN A 31 8.09 3.87 0.74
CA GLN A 31 8.45 2.88 -0.28
C GLN A 31 7.36 1.83 -0.46
N SER A 32 6.77 1.30 0.62
CA SER A 32 5.71 0.29 0.54
C SER A 32 4.45 0.82 -0.16
N TRP A 33 4.14 2.11 0.04
CA TRP A 33 3.01 2.78 -0.58
C TRP A 33 3.24 3.22 -2.03
N LYS A 34 4.48 3.13 -2.56
CA LYS A 34 4.82 3.54 -3.94
C LYS A 34 3.93 2.83 -4.97
N ASN A 35 3.70 1.53 -4.77
CA ASN A 35 2.97 0.67 -5.71
C ASN A 35 1.45 0.73 -5.57
N ILE A 36 0.95 1.45 -4.56
CA ILE A 36 -0.49 1.61 -4.36
C ILE A 36 -0.95 2.83 -5.14
N SER A 37 -1.82 2.59 -6.11
CA SER A 37 -2.56 3.65 -6.79
C SER A 37 -3.62 4.23 -5.86
N PRO A 38 -3.75 5.56 -5.72
CA PRO A 38 -4.86 6.14 -4.97
C PRO A 38 -6.18 5.86 -5.70
N PHE A 39 -7.23 5.48 -4.96
CA PHE A 39 -8.55 5.23 -5.54
C PHE A 39 -9.58 6.18 -4.93
N TRP A 40 -10.30 6.88 -5.81
CA TRP A 40 -11.35 7.83 -5.45
C TRP A 40 -12.63 7.14 -4.96
N PRO A 41 -13.53 7.83 -4.24
CA PRO A 41 -14.89 7.34 -4.09
C PRO A 41 -15.50 7.05 -5.47
N LEU A 42 -16.26 5.95 -5.58
CA LEU A 42 -16.90 5.43 -6.80
C LEU A 42 -17.80 6.42 -7.56
N LYS A 43 -17.94 7.65 -7.05
CA LYS A 43 -18.70 8.75 -7.66
C LYS A 43 -18.06 9.22 -8.98
N ASN A 44 -16.73 9.16 -9.11
CA ASN A 44 -16.02 9.64 -10.30
C ASN A 44 -15.16 8.51 -10.91
N LEU A 45 -15.31 8.27 -12.21
CA LEU A 45 -14.45 7.36 -12.96
C LEU A 45 -13.18 8.10 -13.37
N ILE A 46 -12.04 7.72 -12.76
CA ILE A 46 -10.73 8.25 -13.12
C ILE A 46 -9.85 7.05 -13.49
N ALA A 47 -9.23 7.09 -14.67
CA ALA A 47 -8.24 6.10 -15.05
C ALA A 47 -6.99 6.30 -14.19
N VAL A 48 -6.57 5.24 -13.48
CA VAL A 48 -5.32 5.24 -12.71
C VAL A 48 -4.39 4.21 -13.31
N ASN A 49 -3.09 4.51 -13.35
CA ASN A 49 -2.07 3.61 -13.87
C ASN A 49 -2.04 2.30 -13.04
N PRO A 50 -2.46 1.14 -13.59
CA PRO A 50 -2.49 -0.10 -12.84
C PRO A 50 -1.10 -0.60 -12.42
N LEU A 51 -0.04 -0.09 -13.05
CA LEU A 51 1.36 -0.40 -12.77
C LEU A 51 2.08 0.75 -12.08
N GLN A 52 1.35 1.61 -11.36
CA GLN A 52 1.94 2.70 -10.60
C GLN A 52 3.09 2.20 -9.71
N GLY A 53 4.21 2.93 -9.71
CA GLY A 53 5.41 2.60 -8.94
C GLY A 53 6.36 1.61 -9.60
N LEU A 54 5.95 0.99 -10.72
CA LEU A 54 6.73 0.03 -11.52
C LEU A 54 7.17 0.60 -12.88
N GLU A 55 7.03 1.91 -13.09
CA GLU A 55 7.31 2.59 -14.37
C GLU A 55 8.79 2.53 -14.77
N ASP A 56 9.67 2.33 -13.79
CA ASP A 56 11.11 2.21 -13.98
C ASP A 56 11.52 0.85 -14.59
N LEU A 57 10.59 -0.10 -14.68
CA LEU A 57 10.85 -1.45 -15.19
C LEU A 57 10.42 -1.58 -16.67
N PRO A 58 11.05 -2.50 -17.43
CA PRO A 58 10.50 -2.95 -18.71
C PRO A 58 9.04 -3.40 -18.53
N ILE A 59 8.19 -3.10 -19.52
CA ILE A 59 6.74 -3.33 -19.40
C ILE A 59 6.41 -4.81 -19.10
N GLU A 60 7.15 -5.75 -19.66
CA GLU A 60 6.96 -7.17 -19.41
C GLU A 60 7.23 -7.54 -17.93
N ASP A 61 8.28 -6.96 -17.34
CA ASP A 61 8.64 -7.18 -15.93
C ASP A 61 7.66 -6.46 -14.99
N ALA A 62 7.26 -5.23 -15.34
CA ALA A 62 6.26 -4.46 -14.61
C ALA A 62 4.93 -5.20 -14.57
N MET A 63 4.49 -5.78 -15.70
CA MET A 63 3.27 -6.58 -15.78
C MET A 63 3.36 -7.84 -14.92
N ALA A 64 4.47 -8.58 -14.98
CA ALA A 64 4.65 -9.78 -14.17
C ALA A 64 4.64 -9.45 -12.66
N GLN A 65 5.34 -8.38 -12.26
CA GLN A 65 5.37 -7.94 -10.87
C GLN A 65 4.02 -7.39 -10.40
N GLY A 66 3.33 -6.61 -11.24
CA GLY A 66 1.97 -6.11 -10.96
C GLY A 66 0.97 -7.26 -10.81
N ALA A 67 1.02 -8.26 -11.68
CA ALA A 67 0.18 -9.45 -11.57
C ALA A 67 0.46 -10.24 -10.29
N ALA A 68 1.74 -10.37 -9.90
CA ALA A 68 2.13 -11.03 -8.65
C ALA A 68 1.60 -10.31 -7.40
N PHE A 69 1.45 -8.98 -7.44
CA PHE A 69 0.89 -8.21 -6.34
C PHE A 69 -0.64 -8.19 -6.32
N PHE A 70 -1.28 -8.03 -7.47
CA PHE A 70 -2.68 -7.59 -7.53
C PHE A 70 -3.63 -8.58 -8.21
N GLN A 71 -3.13 -9.57 -8.95
CA GLN A 71 -3.95 -10.48 -9.76
C GLN A 71 -3.88 -11.94 -9.28
N GLN A 72 -3.39 -12.17 -8.07
CA GLN A 72 -3.37 -13.51 -7.49
C GLN A 72 -4.80 -13.92 -7.09
N LYS A 73 -5.23 -15.08 -7.57
CA LYS A 73 -6.60 -15.60 -7.35
C LYS A 73 -6.83 -16.02 -5.90
N ASP A 74 -5.81 -16.61 -5.28
CA ASP A 74 -5.88 -17.19 -3.96
C ASP A 74 -4.82 -16.56 -3.06
N LEU A 75 -5.20 -16.25 -1.83
CA LEU A 75 -4.29 -15.79 -0.79
C LEU A 75 -4.05 -16.93 0.22
N PRO A 76 -2.95 -16.90 0.98
CA PRO A 76 -2.79 -17.80 2.11
C PRO A 76 -4.00 -17.69 3.06
N GLN A 77 -4.60 -18.80 3.47
CA GLN A 77 -5.81 -18.81 4.32
C GLN A 77 -5.70 -17.92 5.58
N PRO A 78 -4.54 -17.85 6.28
CA PRO A 78 -4.39 -16.92 7.41
C PRO A 78 -4.48 -15.44 6.97
N MET A 79 -4.00 -15.08 5.78
CA MET A 79 -4.14 -13.74 5.22
C MET A 79 -5.60 -13.40 4.91
N GLU A 80 -6.41 -14.37 4.46
CA GLU A 80 -7.85 -14.13 4.31
C GLU A 80 -8.51 -13.77 5.65
N SER A 81 -8.09 -14.43 6.74
CA SER A 81 -8.58 -14.14 8.09
C SER A 81 -8.17 -12.73 8.55
N VAL A 82 -6.91 -12.34 8.31
CA VAL A 82 -6.42 -10.97 8.53
C VAL A 82 -7.24 -9.97 7.72
N ASN A 83 -7.50 -10.24 6.45
CA ASN A 83 -8.29 -9.38 5.58
C ASN A 83 -9.73 -9.23 6.07
N ARG A 84 -10.40 -10.31 6.46
CA ARG A 84 -11.77 -10.25 7.00
C ARG A 84 -11.86 -9.35 8.23
N VAL A 85 -10.95 -9.53 9.19
CA VAL A 85 -10.94 -8.71 10.40
C VAL A 85 -10.58 -7.27 10.09
N THR A 86 -9.62 -7.03 9.19
CA THR A 86 -9.29 -5.68 8.73
C THR A 86 -10.50 -5.00 8.07
N ILE A 87 -11.17 -5.67 7.14
CA ILE A 87 -12.35 -5.13 6.43
C ILE A 87 -13.44 -4.74 7.42
N LYS A 88 -13.76 -5.60 8.40
CA LYS A 88 -14.73 -5.31 9.48
C LYS A 88 -14.44 -3.96 10.15
N TRP A 89 -13.18 -3.76 10.56
CA TRP A 89 -12.77 -2.55 11.28
C TRP A 89 -12.78 -1.30 10.39
N LEU A 90 -12.36 -1.43 9.14
CA LEU A 90 -12.39 -0.30 8.20
C LEU A 90 -13.82 0.08 7.80
N GLN A 91 -14.71 -0.91 7.62
CA GLN A 91 -16.12 -0.64 7.38
C GLN A 91 -16.74 0.15 8.53
N ALA A 92 -16.49 -0.24 9.78
CA ALA A 92 -16.97 0.50 10.94
C ALA A 92 -16.37 1.92 11.04
N PHE A 93 -15.06 2.07 10.76
CA PHE A 93 -14.39 3.37 10.84
C PHE A 93 -14.72 4.31 9.68
N PHE A 94 -14.97 3.80 8.48
CA PHE A 94 -15.28 4.62 7.30
C PHE A 94 -16.78 4.76 7.05
N ASP A 95 -17.64 4.22 7.93
CA ASP A 95 -19.09 4.40 7.82
C ASP A 95 -19.46 5.89 7.91
N GLU A 96 -20.17 6.42 6.92
CA GLU A 96 -20.64 7.80 6.88
C GLU A 96 -22.13 7.89 7.27
N GLY A 97 -22.51 7.18 8.33
CA GLY A 97 -23.86 7.18 8.89
C GLY A 97 -24.83 6.21 8.20
N GLN A 98 -24.34 5.13 7.58
CA GLN A 98 -25.22 4.06 7.09
C GLN A 98 -25.64 3.13 8.23
N ALA A 99 -24.76 2.90 9.21
CA ALA A 99 -25.08 2.08 10.36
C ALA A 99 -25.90 2.86 11.39
N THR A 100 -26.86 2.19 12.04
CA THR A 100 -27.61 2.76 13.17
C THR A 100 -26.71 3.04 14.37
N ILE A 101 -25.65 2.25 14.53
CA ILE A 101 -24.66 2.37 15.61
C ILE A 101 -23.35 2.81 14.98
N GLU A 102 -22.92 4.02 15.31
CA GLU A 102 -21.62 4.55 14.90
C GLU A 102 -20.48 3.87 15.67
N MET A 103 -19.30 3.83 15.06
CA MET A 103 -18.09 3.38 15.76
C MET A 103 -17.78 4.35 16.92
N PRO A 104 -17.75 3.89 18.18
CA PRO A 104 -17.40 4.76 19.30
C PRO A 104 -15.94 5.20 19.18
N LEU A 105 -15.62 6.39 19.73
CA LEU A 105 -14.24 6.91 19.80
C LEU A 105 -13.60 7.19 18.43
N ARG A 106 -14.38 7.22 17.34
CA ARG A 106 -13.90 7.45 15.98
C ARG A 106 -13.14 8.78 15.82
N ASN A 107 -13.45 9.77 16.64
CA ASN A 107 -12.81 11.08 16.70
C ASN A 107 -11.35 11.05 17.20
N TYR A 108 -10.86 9.93 17.73
CA TYR A 108 -9.45 9.77 18.07
C TYR A 108 -8.56 9.42 16.86
N GLY A 109 -9.15 9.28 15.67
CA GLY A 109 -8.48 8.83 14.46
C GLY A 109 -8.38 7.30 14.37
N LEU A 110 -8.06 6.80 13.17
CA LEU A 110 -8.18 5.36 12.84
C LEU A 110 -7.48 4.44 13.85
N TYR A 111 -6.18 4.64 14.08
CA TYR A 111 -5.39 3.76 14.93
C TYR A 111 -5.83 3.80 16.39
N ASN A 112 -6.03 4.99 16.96
CA ASN A 112 -6.36 5.14 18.38
C ASN A 112 -7.79 4.70 18.70
N ALA A 113 -8.75 4.98 17.80
CA ALA A 113 -10.10 4.46 17.92
C ALA A 113 -10.10 2.93 17.90
N TRP A 114 -9.42 2.34 16.91
CA TRP A 114 -9.29 0.89 16.79
C TRP A 114 -8.62 0.26 18.02
N LYS A 115 -7.47 0.78 18.46
CA LYS A 115 -6.72 0.27 19.61
C LYS A 115 -7.58 0.18 20.87
N LYS A 116 -8.39 1.21 21.16
CA LYS A 116 -9.26 1.24 22.35
C LYS A 116 -10.37 0.19 22.31
N LEU A 117 -10.78 -0.24 21.12
CA LEU A 117 -11.87 -1.20 20.92
C LEU A 117 -11.37 -2.63 20.67
N ALA A 118 -10.17 -2.78 20.08
CA ALA A 118 -9.58 -4.07 19.70
C ALA A 118 -9.41 -5.02 20.90
N TYR A 119 -9.20 -4.49 22.11
CA TYR A 119 -9.13 -5.30 23.34
C TYR A 119 -10.41 -6.12 23.59
N PHE A 120 -11.58 -5.63 23.15
CA PHE A 120 -12.87 -6.29 23.35
C PHE A 120 -13.26 -7.23 22.21
N ASP A 121 -12.45 -7.32 21.15
CA ASP A 121 -12.74 -8.12 19.97
C ASP A 121 -12.21 -9.54 20.11
N VAL A 122 -13.10 -10.46 20.50
CA VAL A 122 -12.77 -11.88 20.71
C VAL A 122 -12.20 -12.52 19.44
N GLN A 123 -12.50 -12.01 18.24
CA GLN A 123 -11.90 -12.54 17.00
C GLN A 123 -10.39 -12.30 16.92
N LEU A 124 -9.87 -11.27 17.61
CA LEU A 124 -8.44 -10.94 17.62
C LEU A 124 -7.66 -11.78 18.63
N HIS A 125 -8.22 -11.97 19.82
CA HIS A 125 -7.48 -12.58 20.93
C HIS A 125 -7.96 -13.99 21.32
N ALA A 126 -9.18 -14.41 20.97
CA ALA A 126 -9.76 -15.71 21.35
C ALA A 126 -9.62 -16.02 22.87
N ASP A 127 -9.88 -14.99 23.70
CA ASP A 127 -9.64 -14.97 25.15
C ASP A 127 -8.23 -15.36 25.66
N ASP A 128 -7.24 -15.37 24.76
CA ASP A 128 -5.84 -15.56 25.11
C ASP A 128 -5.32 -14.40 25.97
N VAL A 129 -4.79 -14.73 27.15
CA VAL A 129 -4.32 -13.76 28.15
C VAL A 129 -3.13 -12.94 27.65
N GLU A 130 -2.22 -13.55 26.90
CA GLU A 130 -1.04 -12.87 26.36
C GLU A 130 -1.41 -11.89 25.26
N LYS A 131 -2.33 -12.28 24.37
CA LYS A 131 -2.85 -11.39 23.31
C LYS A 131 -3.60 -10.20 23.89
N LYS A 132 -4.46 -10.41 24.88
CA LYS A 132 -5.18 -9.33 25.57
C LYS A 132 -4.22 -8.39 26.29
N LYS A 133 -3.20 -8.94 26.96
CA LYS A 133 -2.16 -8.14 27.60
C LYS A 133 -1.42 -7.28 26.56
N TRP A 134 -0.98 -7.87 25.45
CA TRP A 134 -0.30 -7.11 24.41
C TRP A 134 -1.17 -6.01 23.80
N LEU A 135 -2.44 -6.29 23.51
CA LEU A 135 -3.41 -5.29 23.05
C LEU A 135 -3.55 -4.10 24.02
N SER A 136 -3.54 -4.37 25.33
CA SER A 136 -3.60 -3.32 26.36
C SER A 136 -2.33 -2.49 26.48
N GLU A 137 -1.18 -3.03 26.05
CA GLU A 137 0.15 -2.40 26.13
C GLU A 137 0.56 -1.69 24.82
N LEU A 138 -0.30 -1.69 23.79
CA LEU A 138 -0.02 -1.04 22.51
C LEU A 138 0.30 0.46 22.68
N SER A 139 1.29 0.95 21.94
CA SER A 139 1.67 2.36 21.94
C SER A 139 0.51 3.28 21.52
N GLU A 140 0.50 4.53 22.00
CA GLU A 140 -0.42 5.58 21.52
C GLU A 140 -0.10 6.06 20.10
N PHE A 141 1.06 5.68 19.56
CA PHE A 141 1.48 6.03 18.20
C PHE A 141 1.53 4.77 17.33
N SER A 142 1.22 4.90 16.05
CA SER A 142 1.30 3.81 15.08
C SER A 142 2.75 3.40 14.77
N GLU A 143 3.70 4.36 14.76
CA GLU A 143 5.12 4.10 14.46
C GLU A 143 5.75 3.00 15.35
N PRO A 144 5.69 3.08 16.70
CA PRO A 144 6.30 2.06 17.55
C PRO A 144 5.58 0.71 17.45
N ALA A 145 4.27 0.71 17.15
CA ALA A 145 3.50 -0.51 16.98
C ALA A 145 3.91 -1.27 15.70
N ILE A 146 4.19 -0.56 14.60
CA ILE A 146 4.73 -1.15 13.38
C ILE A 146 6.07 -1.82 13.66
N VAL A 147 6.99 -1.12 14.34
CA VAL A 147 8.31 -1.66 14.69
C VAL A 147 8.20 -2.90 15.57
N ASP A 148 7.33 -2.87 16.60
CA ASP A 148 7.08 -4.02 17.49
C ASP A 148 6.55 -5.23 16.70
N CYS A 149 5.60 -5.03 15.79
CA CYS A 149 5.05 -6.12 14.97
C CYS A 149 6.10 -6.73 14.04
N LEU A 150 6.92 -5.91 13.36
CA LEU A 150 7.98 -6.40 12.48
C LEU A 150 9.00 -7.25 13.27
N LEU A 151 9.34 -6.85 14.50
CA LEU A 151 10.21 -7.63 15.38
C LEU A 151 9.57 -8.95 15.81
N ARG A 152 8.30 -8.94 16.23
CA ARG A 152 7.55 -10.14 16.65
C ARG A 152 7.37 -11.16 15.52
N LEU A 153 7.21 -10.69 14.30
CA LEU A 153 7.09 -11.51 13.09
C LEU A 153 8.45 -11.94 12.51
N ASN A 154 9.56 -11.51 13.13
CA ASN A 154 10.93 -11.77 12.68
C ASN A 154 11.23 -11.28 11.24
N ILE A 155 10.71 -10.11 10.88
CA ILE A 155 10.89 -9.49 9.56
C ILE A 155 12.00 -8.44 9.64
N THR A 156 13.11 -8.68 8.95
CA THR A 156 14.34 -7.89 9.14
C THR A 156 14.92 -7.39 7.83
N GLY A 157 15.71 -6.31 7.91
CA GLY A 157 16.46 -5.76 6.78
C GLY A 157 15.60 -5.47 5.55
N GLU A 158 15.97 -6.06 4.42
CA GLU A 158 15.32 -5.83 3.12
C GLU A 158 13.90 -6.41 3.03
N GLU A 159 13.54 -7.34 3.91
CA GLU A 159 12.22 -7.97 3.92
C GLU A 159 11.12 -7.02 4.40
N GLN A 160 11.47 -5.99 5.17
CA GLN A 160 10.50 -5.06 5.77
C GLN A 160 9.71 -4.30 4.71
N ALA A 161 10.40 -3.79 3.68
CA ALA A 161 9.76 -3.04 2.61
C ALA A 161 8.78 -3.94 1.84
N ILE A 162 9.24 -5.11 1.38
CA ILE A 162 8.39 -6.03 0.60
C ILE A 162 7.23 -6.57 1.44
N PHE A 163 7.45 -6.89 2.71
CA PHE A 163 6.38 -7.37 3.59
C PHE A 163 5.31 -6.30 3.78
N MET A 164 5.68 -5.05 4.04
CA MET A 164 4.72 -3.96 4.15
C MET A 164 4.00 -3.73 2.82
N THR A 165 4.69 -3.80 1.67
CA THR A 165 4.02 -3.76 0.37
C THR A 165 2.99 -4.88 0.25
N LEU A 166 3.32 -6.11 0.62
CA LEU A 166 2.37 -7.23 0.60
C LEU A 166 1.19 -7.03 1.55
N MET A 167 1.41 -6.41 2.72
CA MET A 167 0.30 -6.02 3.59
C MET A 167 -0.66 -5.06 2.88
N LEU A 168 -0.18 -4.16 2.03
CA LEU A 168 -1.04 -3.26 1.27
C LEU A 168 -1.71 -3.95 0.08
N THR A 169 -0.96 -4.74 -0.71
CA THR A 169 -1.45 -5.34 -1.97
C THR A 169 -2.39 -6.51 -1.75
N THR A 170 -2.37 -7.15 -0.57
CA THR A 170 -3.34 -8.19 -0.19
C THR A 170 -4.73 -7.63 0.16
N LEU A 171 -4.86 -6.31 0.36
CA LEU A 171 -6.14 -5.61 0.48
C LEU A 171 -6.07 -4.24 -0.21
N PRO A 172 -5.90 -4.23 -1.55
CA PRO A 172 -5.45 -3.04 -2.28
C PRO A 172 -6.53 -1.97 -2.37
N GLY A 173 -7.82 -2.33 -2.37
CA GLY A 173 -8.91 -1.35 -2.41
C GLY A 173 -8.94 -0.44 -1.17
N TRP A 174 -8.76 -1.01 0.02
CA TRP A 174 -8.69 -0.22 1.25
C TRP A 174 -7.39 0.56 1.38
N ALA A 175 -6.26 -0.01 0.94
CA ALA A 175 -5.01 0.73 0.85
C ALA A 175 -5.19 1.96 -0.06
N ALA A 176 -5.71 1.76 -1.27
CA ALA A 176 -5.95 2.83 -2.23
C ALA A 176 -6.88 3.93 -1.69
N HIS A 177 -7.94 3.56 -0.97
CA HIS A 177 -8.83 4.51 -0.30
C HIS A 177 -8.11 5.34 0.77
N ILE A 178 -7.25 4.70 1.56
CA ILE A 178 -6.47 5.38 2.61
C ILE A 178 -5.43 6.32 1.97
N LYS A 179 -4.75 5.89 0.91
CA LYS A 179 -3.83 6.74 0.16
C LYS A 179 -4.53 7.97 -0.42
N TYR A 180 -5.75 7.79 -0.93
CA TYR A 180 -6.57 8.90 -1.39
C TYR A 180 -6.88 9.89 -0.27
N ARG A 181 -7.33 9.39 0.90
CA ARG A 181 -7.59 10.21 2.10
C ARG A 181 -6.34 10.95 2.59
N THR A 182 -5.16 10.36 2.51
CA THR A 182 -3.95 10.99 3.04
C THR A 182 -3.27 11.95 2.07
N ASP A 183 -3.25 11.63 0.78
CA ASP A 183 -2.40 12.34 -0.19
C ASP A 183 -3.20 13.38 -0.99
N TRP A 184 -4.51 13.19 -1.17
CA TRP A 184 -5.32 13.99 -2.09
C TRP A 184 -6.40 14.84 -1.42
N THR A 185 -6.86 14.47 -0.22
CA THR A 185 -7.74 15.34 0.56
C THR A 185 -6.90 16.20 1.49
N GLU A 186 -6.63 17.46 1.09
CA GLU A 186 -6.01 18.48 1.95
C GLU A 186 -6.71 18.60 3.33
N GLY A 187 -7.98 18.19 3.39
CA GLY A 187 -8.82 18.24 4.57
C GLY A 187 -8.68 17.08 5.57
N ASP A 188 -7.89 16.02 5.34
CA ASP A 188 -7.93 14.86 6.26
C ASP A 188 -7.31 15.15 7.65
N LEU A 189 -6.33 16.05 7.71
CA LEU A 189 -5.81 16.57 8.99
C LEU A 189 -6.84 17.40 9.76
N GLN A 190 -7.83 17.95 9.06
CA GLN A 190 -8.93 18.74 9.64
C GLN A 190 -10.24 17.93 9.71
N HIS A 191 -10.24 16.70 9.17
CA HIS A 191 -11.40 15.83 9.17
C HIS A 191 -11.63 15.31 10.59
N PRO A 192 -12.88 15.26 11.08
CA PRO A 192 -13.20 14.80 12.44
C PRO A 192 -12.73 13.37 12.72
N HIS A 193 -12.52 12.58 11.66
CA HIS A 193 -12.05 11.19 11.69
C HIS A 193 -10.79 11.06 10.84
N SER A 194 -9.66 11.54 11.35
CA SER A 194 -8.37 11.55 10.63
C SER A 194 -7.80 10.14 10.44
N VAL A 195 -7.12 9.92 9.31
CA VAL A 195 -6.38 8.68 9.06
C VAL A 195 -4.98 8.98 8.52
N THR A 196 -4.02 8.09 8.81
CA THR A 196 -2.69 8.12 8.18
C THR A 196 -2.36 6.78 7.53
N GLN A 197 -1.41 6.79 6.60
CA GLN A 197 -0.84 5.59 5.99
C GLN A 197 -0.21 4.65 7.03
N MET A 198 0.37 5.23 8.10
CA MET A 198 0.94 4.46 9.20
C MET A 198 -0.14 3.79 10.06
N ASP A 199 -1.27 4.46 10.29
CA ASP A 199 -2.37 3.89 11.08
C ASP A 199 -2.89 2.61 10.44
N TYR A 200 -3.07 2.63 9.11
CA TYR A 200 -3.49 1.46 8.36
C TYR A 200 -2.49 0.30 8.45
N LEU A 201 -1.20 0.59 8.23
CA LEU A 201 -0.15 -0.41 8.31
C LEU A 201 -0.05 -0.99 9.73
N ALA A 202 -0.11 -0.14 10.75
CA ALA A 202 -0.07 -0.57 12.15
C ALA A 202 -1.22 -1.53 12.46
N ILE A 203 -2.46 -1.17 12.13
CA ILE A 203 -3.62 -2.04 12.35
C ILE A 203 -3.44 -3.38 11.64
N ARG A 204 -3.07 -3.36 10.36
CA ARG A 204 -2.89 -4.60 9.59
C ARG A 204 -1.77 -5.47 10.16
N LEU A 205 -0.64 -4.90 10.55
CA LEU A 205 0.47 -5.63 11.14
C LEU A 205 0.13 -6.20 12.53
N ILE A 206 -0.61 -5.48 13.34
CA ILE A 206 -1.06 -5.99 14.65
C ILE A 206 -2.03 -7.16 14.45
N ILE A 207 -3.03 -7.02 13.58
CA ILE A 207 -3.96 -8.10 13.25
C ILE A 207 -3.20 -9.33 12.72
N THR A 208 -2.25 -9.13 11.81
CA THR A 208 -1.38 -10.22 11.31
C THR A 208 -0.61 -10.89 12.44
N THR A 209 0.00 -10.13 13.33
CA THR A 209 0.77 -10.68 14.47
C THR A 209 -0.12 -11.48 15.43
N LEU A 210 -1.38 -11.06 15.61
CA LEU A 210 -2.35 -11.76 16.46
C LEU A 210 -2.87 -13.06 15.84
N LEU A 211 -3.05 -13.09 14.53
CA LEU A 211 -3.76 -14.18 13.83
C LEU A 211 -2.82 -15.14 13.09
N TRP A 212 -1.62 -14.69 12.71
CA TRP A 212 -0.71 -15.44 11.87
C TRP A 212 0.76 -15.27 12.32
N LYS A 213 1.20 -16.11 13.26
CA LYS A 213 2.59 -16.07 13.79
C LYS A 213 3.66 -16.30 12.71
N ASP A 214 3.37 -17.16 11.73
CA ASP A 214 4.28 -17.48 10.62
C ASP A 214 4.09 -16.56 9.40
N ALA A 215 3.68 -15.30 9.59
CA ALA A 215 3.34 -14.42 8.48
C ALA A 215 4.50 -14.17 7.51
N ILE A 216 5.76 -14.40 7.91
CA ILE A 216 6.91 -14.36 7.00
C ILE A 216 6.73 -15.26 5.77
N LYS A 217 5.95 -16.35 5.87
CA LYS A 217 5.57 -17.23 4.74
C LYS A 217 4.82 -16.50 3.63
N LEU A 218 4.25 -15.31 3.89
CA LEU A 218 3.65 -14.45 2.86
C LEU A 218 4.69 -14.03 1.81
N ILE A 219 5.94 -13.80 2.23
CA ILE A 219 7.03 -13.45 1.31
C ILE A 219 7.33 -14.64 0.40
N ASP A 220 7.40 -15.86 0.96
CA ASP A 220 7.64 -17.07 0.17
C ASP A 220 6.51 -17.35 -0.82
N TRP A 221 5.27 -17.14 -0.39
CA TRP A 221 4.10 -17.19 -1.27
C TRP A 221 4.23 -16.20 -2.42
N TYR A 222 4.59 -14.93 -2.13
CA TYR A 222 4.77 -13.91 -3.15
C TYR A 222 5.91 -14.24 -4.12
N LYS A 223 7.06 -14.73 -3.63
CA LYS A 223 8.18 -15.17 -4.47
C LYS A 223 7.73 -16.23 -5.47
N LYS A 224 6.98 -17.23 -5.01
CA LYS A 224 6.40 -18.27 -5.88
C LYS A 224 5.43 -17.70 -6.91
N ALA A 225 4.53 -16.81 -6.47
CA ALA A 225 3.59 -16.13 -7.38
C ALA A 225 4.34 -15.35 -8.47
N LYS A 226 5.36 -14.56 -8.09
CA LYS A 226 6.19 -13.80 -9.01
C LYS A 226 6.92 -14.69 -10.01
N ASP A 227 7.52 -15.79 -9.56
CA ASP A 227 8.20 -16.75 -10.45
C ASP A 227 7.25 -17.39 -11.46
N LEU A 228 5.98 -17.62 -11.07
CA LEU A 228 4.95 -18.12 -11.98
C LEU A 228 4.55 -17.06 -13.00
N GLU A 229 4.36 -15.79 -12.59
CA GLU A 229 4.02 -14.70 -13.51
C GLU A 229 5.14 -14.44 -14.52
N ILE A 230 6.41 -14.48 -14.12
CA ILE A 230 7.57 -14.30 -15.02
C ILE A 230 7.61 -15.41 -16.10
N LYS A 231 7.22 -16.64 -15.74
CA LYS A 231 7.19 -17.78 -16.67
C LYS A 231 6.01 -17.74 -17.64
N LYS A 232 4.96 -16.96 -17.34
CA LYS A 232 3.82 -16.83 -18.25
C LYS A 232 4.24 -16.09 -19.51
N THR A 233 3.66 -16.50 -20.63
CA THR A 233 3.89 -15.80 -21.89
C THR A 233 3.26 -14.41 -21.82
N SER A 234 4.07 -13.38 -21.99
CA SER A 234 3.59 -12.00 -22.02
C SER A 234 2.72 -11.76 -23.25
N PRO A 235 1.54 -11.11 -23.11
CA PRO A 235 0.70 -10.73 -24.25
C PRO A 235 1.41 -9.71 -25.17
N MET A 236 2.52 -9.12 -24.71
CA MET A 236 3.29 -8.14 -25.45
C MET A 236 3.79 -8.67 -26.80
N LYS A 237 4.05 -9.97 -26.92
CA LYS A 237 4.46 -10.56 -28.20
C LYS A 237 3.36 -10.45 -29.25
N ASP A 238 2.11 -10.72 -28.85
CA ASP A 238 0.96 -10.67 -29.74
C ASP A 238 0.56 -9.22 -30.05
N ILE A 239 0.69 -8.32 -29.07
CA ILE A 239 0.49 -6.87 -29.27
C ILE A 239 1.53 -6.33 -30.26
N LYS A 240 2.83 -6.56 -30.04
CA LYS A 240 3.90 -6.13 -30.95
C LYS A 240 3.70 -6.70 -32.36
N LYS A 241 3.29 -7.97 -32.48
CA LYS A 241 2.97 -8.58 -33.77
C LYS A 241 1.80 -7.87 -34.46
N SER A 242 0.73 -7.57 -33.73
CA SER A 242 -0.46 -6.89 -34.25
C SER A 242 -0.15 -5.44 -34.65
N GLU A 243 0.66 -4.75 -33.85
CA GLU A 243 1.14 -3.40 -34.13
C GLU A 243 2.00 -3.38 -35.40
N MET A 244 2.98 -4.28 -35.53
CA MET A 244 3.80 -4.37 -36.73
C MET A 244 2.97 -4.69 -37.98
N ALA A 245 1.96 -5.56 -37.86
CA ALA A 245 1.07 -5.89 -38.97
C ALA A 245 0.26 -4.69 -39.48
N TYR A 246 -0.02 -3.70 -38.63
CA TYR A 246 -0.68 -2.46 -39.03
C TYR A 246 0.32 -1.36 -39.45
N GLN A 247 1.38 -1.18 -38.67
CA GLN A 247 2.37 -0.12 -38.83
C GLN A 247 3.14 -0.25 -40.14
N VAL A 248 3.62 -1.46 -40.50
CA VAL A 248 4.45 -1.64 -41.71
C VAL A 248 3.69 -1.29 -43.00
N PRO A 249 2.45 -1.78 -43.23
CA PRO A 249 1.66 -1.34 -44.38
C PRO A 249 1.34 0.16 -44.37
N LEU A 250 1.04 0.74 -43.20
CA LEU A 250 0.77 2.17 -43.09
C LEU A 250 1.98 3.02 -43.47
N LEU A 251 3.16 2.69 -42.95
CA LEU A 251 4.41 3.39 -43.28
C LEU A 251 4.73 3.27 -44.78
N ASN A 252 4.53 2.11 -45.40
CA ASN A 252 4.73 1.95 -46.85
C ASN A 252 3.75 2.81 -47.66
N LYS A 253 2.49 2.92 -47.23
CA LYS A 253 1.50 3.82 -47.86
C LYS A 253 1.87 5.28 -47.70
N LEU A 254 2.38 5.69 -46.54
CA LEU A 254 2.83 7.07 -46.31
C LEU A 254 4.08 7.39 -47.14
N ALA A 255 5.04 6.47 -47.22
CA ALA A 255 6.26 6.64 -47.99
C ALA A 255 6.04 6.65 -49.51
N SER A 256 4.99 5.98 -50.01
CA SER A 256 4.63 5.97 -51.44
C SER A 256 3.74 7.14 -51.87
N GLN A 257 3.30 7.99 -50.92
CA GLN A 257 2.62 9.24 -51.28
C GLN A 257 3.62 10.21 -51.88
N THR A 258 3.31 10.70 -53.08
CA THR A 258 4.01 11.82 -53.67
C THR A 258 3.74 13.05 -52.81
N MET A 259 4.81 13.62 -52.24
CA MET A 259 4.74 14.93 -51.61
C MET A 259 4.48 15.96 -52.72
N ASN A 260 3.22 16.27 -52.97
CA ASN A 260 2.91 17.52 -53.64
C ASN A 260 3.45 18.63 -52.74
N PRO A 261 4.23 19.60 -53.25
CA PRO A 261 4.56 20.79 -52.49
C PRO A 261 3.24 21.50 -52.17
N SER A 262 2.69 21.19 -51.00
CA SER A 262 1.49 21.88 -50.53
C SER A 262 1.92 23.31 -50.25
N GLN A 263 1.17 24.24 -50.84
CA GLN A 263 1.13 25.63 -50.46
C GLN A 263 1.17 25.69 -48.92
N VAL A 264 2.15 26.42 -48.36
CA VAL A 264 2.25 26.64 -46.91
C VAL A 264 0.92 27.23 -46.49
N GLN A 265 0.14 26.50 -45.70
CA GLN A 265 -1.10 27.06 -45.19
C GLN A 265 -0.74 28.12 -44.14
N ASP A 266 -1.43 29.27 -44.19
CA ASP A 266 -1.14 30.41 -43.31
C ASP A 266 -1.30 30.10 -41.80
N ALA A 267 -1.88 28.95 -41.46
CA ALA A 267 -1.97 28.44 -40.10
C ALA A 267 -1.87 26.90 -40.03
N GLN A 268 -1.24 26.39 -38.98
CA GLN A 268 -1.13 24.96 -38.66
C GLN A 268 -1.75 24.71 -37.28
N PHE A 269 -2.80 23.90 -37.21
CA PHE A 269 -3.42 23.53 -35.95
C PHE A 269 -2.61 22.44 -35.26
N VAL A 270 -2.18 22.70 -34.02
CA VAL A 270 -1.59 21.70 -33.13
C VAL A 270 -2.73 21.11 -32.30
N PHE A 271 -2.99 19.81 -32.46
CA PHE A 271 -3.87 19.08 -31.56
C PHE A 271 -3.07 18.70 -30.31
N CYS A 272 -3.33 19.41 -29.22
CA CYS A 272 -2.90 18.95 -27.90
C CYS A 272 -3.80 17.79 -27.48
N ILE A 273 -3.23 16.60 -27.27
CA ILE A 273 -3.91 15.54 -26.53
C ILE A 273 -3.75 15.94 -25.06
N GLY A 274 -4.82 16.48 -24.46
CA GLY A 274 -4.85 16.78 -23.03
C GLY A 274 -4.74 15.47 -22.25
N VAL A 275 -3.80 15.44 -21.30
CA VAL A 275 -3.68 14.37 -20.29
C VAL A 275 -4.54 14.73 -19.10
#